data_AF-A0A6C0JPW3-F1
#
_entry.id   AF-A0A6C0JPW3-F1
#
_cell.length_a   1.000
_cell.length_b   1.000
_cell.length_c   1.000
_cell.angle_alpha   90.00
_cell.angle_beta   90.00
_cell.angle_gamma   90.00
#
_symmetry.space_group_name_H-M   'P 1'
#
loop_
_entity.id
_entity.type
_entity.pdbx_description
1 polymer ?
#
loop_
_entity_poly.entity_id
_entity_poly.type
_entity_poly.pdbx_seq_one_letter_code
_entity_poly.pdbx_strand_id
1 'polypeptide(L)'
;MAIVNEYKLSNKWNFYIHLQDEDDWSFTSYHNIHTIDNVEQAVLLSDEINFDLIKKTMIFIMKNDVKPMWEDPENKQGGGFSFKVHNKNIEYVWKKLFFMLIGNTLSKEHEYINGISVSPKKSFCIVKVWMKDCKHINPIILANIEYMDKVGCLFKKHVS
;
A
#
# COMPACT_ATOMS: atom_id res chain seq x y z
N MET A 1 -8.01 1.12 36.17
CA MET A 1 -8.07 1.13 34.70
C MET A 1 -6.73 1.62 34.19
N ALA A 2 -6.00 0.81 33.42
CA ALA A 2 -4.79 1.30 32.75
C ALA A 2 -5.21 2.34 31.72
N ILE A 3 -4.58 3.52 31.74
CA ILE A 3 -4.74 4.50 30.66
C ILE A 3 -4.02 3.90 29.46
N VAL A 4 -4.78 3.38 28.49
CA VAL A 4 -4.23 3.04 27.19
C VAL A 4 -4.06 4.37 26.47
N ASN A 5 -2.82 4.85 26.38
CA ASN A 5 -2.52 6.01 25.55
C ASN A 5 -2.72 5.60 24.09
N GLU A 6 -3.79 6.08 23.44
CA GLU A 6 -3.95 5.88 21.99
C GLU A 6 -2.88 6.68 21.25
N TYR A 7 -1.94 6.00 20.60
CA TYR A 7 -0.94 6.65 19.77
C TYR A 7 -1.52 6.94 18.39
N LYS A 8 -2.16 8.10 18.23
CA LYS A 8 -2.78 8.51 16.96
C LYS A 8 -1.76 8.65 15.82
N LEU A 9 -2.15 8.18 14.64
CA LEU A 9 -1.40 8.35 13.40
C LEU A 9 -1.67 9.73 12.81
N SER A 10 -0.70 10.27 12.05
CA SER A 10 -0.88 11.56 11.36
C SER A 10 -1.94 11.50 10.24
N ASN A 11 -2.14 10.31 9.67
CA ASN A 11 -3.15 10.04 8.65
C ASN A 11 -3.99 8.84 9.08
N LYS A 12 -5.26 8.84 8.69
CA LYS A 12 -6.10 7.65 8.71
C LYS A 12 -5.88 6.84 7.44
N TRP A 13 -5.82 5.52 7.58
CA TRP A 13 -5.55 4.60 6.48
C TRP A 13 -6.65 3.55 6.36
N ASN A 14 -7.17 3.35 5.16
CA ASN A 14 -8.17 2.33 4.88
C ASN A 14 -7.51 1.11 4.24
N PHE A 15 -7.79 -0.06 4.80
CA PHE A 15 -7.36 -1.35 4.30
C PHE A 15 -8.45 -1.96 3.42
N TYR A 16 -8.19 -2.06 2.13
CA TYR A 16 -9.11 -2.65 1.16
C TYR A 16 -8.63 -4.01 0.66
N ILE A 17 -9.57 -4.87 0.31
CA ILE A 17 -9.33 -6.04 -0.52
C ILE A 17 -10.13 -5.96 -1.82
N HIS A 18 -9.58 -6.55 -2.88
CA HIS A 18 -10.27 -6.81 -4.14
C HIS A 18 -9.92 -8.25 -4.56
N LEU A 19 -10.95 -9.07 -4.75
CA LEU A 19 -10.80 -10.52 -4.94
C LEU A 19 -10.24 -10.84 -6.33
N GLN A 20 -9.45 -11.91 -6.46
CA GLN A 20 -8.79 -12.26 -7.73
C GLN A 20 -9.76 -12.69 -8.84
N ASP A 21 -10.90 -13.24 -8.45
CA ASP A 21 -11.98 -13.71 -9.31
C ASP A 21 -13.05 -12.63 -9.58
N GLU A 22 -12.84 -11.42 -9.07
CA GLU A 22 -13.71 -10.27 -9.33
C GLU A 22 -13.21 -9.50 -10.56
N ASP A 23 -14.00 -9.56 -11.64
CA ASP A 23 -13.72 -8.83 -12.88
C ASP A 23 -14.29 -7.40 -12.86
N ASP A 24 -15.14 -7.07 -11.89
CA ASP A 24 -15.59 -5.70 -11.68
C ASP A 24 -14.51 -4.84 -10.99
N TRP A 25 -14.01 -3.86 -11.75
CA TRP A 25 -13.03 -2.89 -11.29
C TRP A 25 -13.66 -1.58 -10.77
N SER A 26 -14.99 -1.52 -10.69
CA SER A 26 -15.68 -0.41 -10.05
C SER A 26 -15.45 -0.40 -8.54
N PHE A 27 -15.68 0.75 -7.90
CA PHE A 27 -15.41 0.91 -6.48
C PHE A 27 -16.20 -0.06 -5.58
N THR A 28 -17.36 -0.57 -6.03
CA THR A 28 -18.19 -1.47 -5.23
C THR A 28 -17.52 -2.80 -4.92
N SER A 29 -16.56 -3.20 -5.74
CA SER A 29 -15.80 -4.44 -5.62
C SER A 29 -14.57 -4.31 -4.71
N TYR A 30 -14.29 -3.10 -4.21
CA TYR A 30 -13.25 -2.86 -3.22
C TYR A 30 -13.85 -2.83 -1.82
N HIS A 31 -13.60 -3.87 -1.04
CA HIS A 31 -14.15 -3.99 0.30
C HIS A 31 -13.19 -3.39 1.33
N ASN A 32 -13.60 -2.31 1.99
CA ASN A 32 -12.88 -1.78 3.14
C ASN A 32 -13.07 -2.73 4.34
N ILE A 33 -11.98 -3.38 4.77
CA ILE A 33 -12.00 -4.32 5.90
C ILE A 33 -11.76 -3.58 7.21
N HIS A 34 -10.93 -2.53 7.19
CA HIS A 34 -10.58 -1.80 8.41
C HIS A 34 -10.05 -0.39 8.14
N THR A 35 -10.36 0.53 9.05
CA THR A 35 -9.77 1.88 9.08
C THR A 35 -8.83 1.98 10.28
N ILE A 36 -7.59 2.38 10.01
CA ILE A 36 -6.49 2.48 10.96
C ILE A 36 -6.27 3.96 11.28
N ASP A 37 -6.45 4.36 12.54
CA ASP A 37 -6.23 5.73 13.01
C ASP A 37 -5.22 5.85 14.17
N ASN A 38 -4.74 4.71 14.68
CA ASN A 38 -3.76 4.62 15.75
C ASN A 38 -2.79 3.43 15.55
N VAL A 39 -1.69 3.45 16.29
CA VAL A 39 -0.62 2.44 16.20
C VAL A 39 -1.10 1.07 16.65
N GLU A 40 -1.96 0.99 17.66
CA GLU A 40 -2.48 -0.27 18.20
C GLU A 40 -3.28 -1.03 17.13
N GLN A 41 -4.19 -0.35 16.43
CA GLN A 41 -4.92 -0.91 15.30
C GLN A 41 -3.99 -1.38 14.19
N ALA A 42 -2.91 -0.63 13.93
CA ALA A 42 -1.93 -1.03 12.92
C ALA A 42 -1.19 -2.31 13.32
N VAL A 43 -0.72 -2.40 14.57
CA VAL A 43 -0.04 -3.60 15.09
C VAL A 43 -0.99 -4.80 15.05
N LEU A 44 -2.20 -4.65 15.56
CA LEU A 44 -3.22 -5.70 15.57
C LEU A 44 -3.51 -6.19 14.14
N LEU A 45 -3.76 -5.28 13.20
CA LEU A 45 -3.99 -5.65 11.81
C LEU A 45 -2.78 -6.38 11.20
N SER A 46 -1.55 -5.92 11.47
CA SER A 46 -0.35 -6.57 10.96
C SER A 46 -0.13 -7.98 11.50
N ASP A 47 -0.61 -8.27 12.72
CA ASP A 47 -0.45 -9.58 13.36
C ASP A 47 -1.60 -10.53 12.98
N GLU A 48 -2.79 -10.00 12.70
CA GLU A 48 -3.98 -10.78 12.28
C GLU A 48 -4.01 -11.09 10.77
N ILE A 49 -3.37 -10.28 9.92
CA ILE A 49 -3.30 -10.57 8.48
C ILE A 49 -2.49 -11.84 8.25
N ASN A 50 -3.18 -12.89 7.82
CA ASN A 50 -2.54 -14.11 7.35
C ASN A 50 -1.81 -13.85 6.02
N PHE A 51 -0.52 -14.15 5.95
CA PHE A 51 0.29 -14.00 4.74
C PHE A 51 -0.19 -14.82 3.54
N ASP A 52 -0.97 -15.88 3.76
CA ASP A 52 -1.64 -16.60 2.68
C ASP A 52 -2.69 -15.74 1.97
N LEU A 53 -3.32 -14.80 2.68
CA LEU A 53 -4.24 -13.83 2.08
C LEU A 53 -3.50 -12.93 1.09
N ILE A 54 -2.32 -12.42 1.46
CA ILE A 54 -1.48 -11.55 0.61
C ILE A 54 -1.12 -12.22 -0.72
N LYS A 55 -1.00 -13.55 -0.72
CA LYS A 55 -0.69 -14.35 -1.92
C LYS A 55 -1.93 -14.72 -2.75
N LYS A 56 -3.15 -14.49 -2.22
CA LYS A 56 -4.43 -14.94 -2.80
C LYS A 56 -5.40 -13.82 -3.15
N THR A 57 -5.21 -12.61 -2.64
CA THR A 57 -6.08 -11.47 -2.94
C THR A 57 -5.28 -10.20 -3.18
N MET A 58 -5.87 -9.21 -3.86
CA MET A 58 -5.26 -7.89 -3.95
C MET A 58 -5.56 -7.11 -2.68
N ILE A 59 -4.55 -6.50 -2.11
CA ILE A 59 -4.67 -5.70 -0.88
C ILE A 59 -4.19 -4.29 -1.17
N PHE A 60 -4.90 -3.30 -0.63
CA PHE A 60 -4.58 -1.89 -0.74
C PHE A 60 -4.64 -1.23 0.62
N ILE A 61 -3.70 -0.33 0.89
CA ILE A 61 -3.72 0.55 2.06
C ILE A 61 -3.62 1.97 1.54
N MET A 62 -4.72 2.70 1.62
CA MET A 62 -4.85 4.05 1.06
C MET A 62 -5.16 5.06 2.15
N LYS A 63 -4.76 6.32 1.96
CA LYS A 63 -5.23 7.43 2.81
C LYS A 63 -6.76 7.47 2.84
N ASN A 64 -7.34 7.94 3.94
CA ASN A 64 -8.78 7.87 4.20
C ASN A 64 -9.68 8.33 3.06
N ASP A 65 -9.31 9.43 2.41
CA ASP A 65 -10.13 10.07 1.36
C ASP A 65 -9.67 9.71 -0.06
N VAL A 66 -8.82 8.69 -0.19
CA VAL A 66 -8.29 8.22 -1.48
C VAL A 66 -8.77 6.80 -1.74
N LYS A 67 -9.54 6.63 -2.82
CA LYS A 67 -9.96 5.28 -3.24
C LYS A 67 -8.79 4.55 -3.90
N PRO A 68 -8.71 3.21 -3.80
CA PRO A 68 -7.70 2.37 -4.46
C PRO A 68 -7.91 2.25 -5.98
N MET A 69 -8.25 3.37 -6.64
CA MET A 69 -8.61 3.43 -8.06
C MET A 69 -7.81 4.51 -8.78
N TRP A 70 -7.46 4.24 -10.03
CA TRP A 70 -6.73 5.16 -10.89
C TRP A 70 -7.56 6.38 -11.32
N GLU A 71 -8.88 6.29 -11.32
CA GLU A 71 -9.81 7.40 -11.61
C GLU A 71 -10.02 8.35 -10.42
N ASP A 72 -9.60 7.95 -9.22
CA ASP A 72 -9.73 8.79 -8.02
C ASP A 72 -9.05 10.15 -8.25
N PRO A 73 -9.67 11.28 -7.87
CA PRO A 73 -9.10 12.61 -8.07
C PRO A 73 -7.68 12.78 -7.55
N GLU A 74 -7.32 12.11 -6.46
CA GLU A 74 -5.99 12.15 -5.86
C GLU A 74 -4.99 11.24 -6.58
N ASN A 75 -5.44 10.26 -7.38
CA ASN A 75 -4.58 9.31 -8.10
C ASN A 75 -4.45 9.60 -9.60
N LYS A 76 -5.44 10.23 -10.23
CA LYS A 76 -5.55 10.32 -11.70
C LYS A 76 -4.42 11.09 -12.38
N GLN A 77 -3.82 12.07 -11.68
CA GLN A 77 -2.66 12.82 -12.16
C GLN A 77 -1.33 12.23 -11.71
N GLY A 78 -1.39 11.15 -10.95
CA GLY A 78 -0.25 10.46 -10.38
C GLY A 78 0.18 9.24 -11.17
N GLY A 79 0.92 8.40 -10.47
CA GLY A 79 1.43 7.15 -10.98
C GLY A 79 1.81 6.22 -9.85
N GLY A 80 2.43 5.10 -10.19
CA GLY A 80 2.85 4.12 -9.21
C GLY A 80 4.22 3.54 -9.50
N PHE A 81 5.03 3.43 -8.45
CA PHE A 81 6.24 2.63 -8.46
C PHE A 81 5.87 1.16 -8.30
N SER A 82 6.21 0.32 -9.26
CA SER A 82 5.91 -1.11 -9.24
C SER A 82 7.18 -1.93 -9.04
N PHE A 83 7.15 -2.79 -8.03
CA PHE A 83 8.24 -3.67 -7.63
C PHE A 83 7.83 -5.12 -7.74
N LYS A 84 8.71 -5.95 -8.31
CA LYS A 84 8.53 -7.40 -8.35
C LYS A 84 9.18 -8.03 -7.12
N VAL A 85 8.39 -8.66 -6.26
CA VAL A 85 8.85 -9.27 -5.01
C VAL A 85 8.54 -10.75 -5.00
N HIS A 86 9.53 -11.60 -4.76
CA HIS A 86 9.32 -13.06 -4.73
C HIS A 86 8.36 -13.46 -3.58
N ASN A 87 7.50 -14.47 -3.80
CA ASN A 87 6.49 -14.90 -2.81
C ASN A 87 7.09 -15.31 -1.45
N LYS A 88 8.36 -15.74 -1.43
CA LYS A 88 9.08 -16.09 -0.21
C LYS A 88 9.46 -14.88 0.67
N ASN A 89 9.51 -13.69 0.07
CA ASN A 89 9.93 -12.44 0.72
C ASN A 89 8.76 -11.47 0.96
N ILE A 90 7.58 -11.74 0.39
CA ILE A 90 6.48 -10.78 0.34
C ILE A 90 5.97 -10.39 1.73
N GLU A 91 5.94 -11.34 2.65
CA GLU A 91 5.56 -11.13 4.04
C GLU A 91 6.42 -10.05 4.72
N TYR A 92 7.74 -10.21 4.63
CA TYR A 92 8.70 -9.26 5.16
C TYR A 92 8.53 -7.87 4.51
N VAL A 93 8.48 -7.84 3.17
CA VAL A 93 8.39 -6.59 2.41
C VAL A 93 7.08 -5.85 2.71
N TRP A 94 5.96 -6.56 2.75
CA TRP A 94 4.65 -5.96 3.03
C TRP A 94 4.59 -5.40 4.44
N LYS A 95 5.03 -6.16 5.46
CA LYS A 95 5.07 -5.68 6.86
C LYS A 95 5.93 -4.43 6.99
N LYS A 96 7.12 -4.41 6.38
CA LYS A 96 8.01 -3.23 6.36
C LYS A 96 7.33 -2.03 5.69
N LEU A 97 6.80 -2.21 4.49
CA LEU A 97 6.12 -1.13 3.77
C LEU A 97 4.94 -0.57 4.55
N PHE A 98 4.11 -1.44 5.13
CA PHE A 98 2.95 -1.03 5.89
C PHE A 98 3.33 -0.11 7.04
N PHE A 99 4.28 -0.50 7.89
CA PHE A 99 4.74 0.35 8.99
C PHE A 99 5.43 1.63 8.52
N MET A 100 6.20 1.56 7.44
CA MET A 100 6.87 2.75 6.88
C MET A 100 5.89 3.73 6.26
N LEU A 101 4.79 3.24 5.66
CA LEU A 101 3.71 4.04 5.12
C LEU A 101 3.00 4.79 6.23
N ILE A 102 2.45 4.08 7.23
CA ILE A 102 1.66 4.70 8.29
C ILE A 102 2.51 5.62 9.19
N GLY A 103 3.80 5.30 9.32
CA GLY A 103 4.76 6.09 10.07
C GLY A 103 5.38 7.25 9.26
N ASN A 104 4.95 7.48 8.02
CA ASN A 104 5.49 8.53 7.14
C ASN A 104 7.02 8.48 6.94
N THR A 105 7.61 7.28 6.97
CA THR A 105 9.07 7.07 6.83
C THR A 105 9.46 6.37 5.52
N LEU A 106 8.49 6.03 4.67
CA LEU A 106 8.73 5.40 3.36
C LEU A 106 9.47 6.33 2.39
N SER A 107 9.33 7.65 2.53
CA SER A 107 10.00 8.66 1.71
C SER A 107 10.07 9.96 2.51
N LYS A 108 11.03 10.83 2.16
CA LYS A 108 10.98 12.23 2.61
C LYS A 108 9.77 12.96 2.02
N GLU A 109 9.37 12.57 0.81
CA GLU A 109 8.22 13.08 0.05
C GLU A 109 6.91 12.34 0.41
N HIS A 110 6.74 11.96 1.68
CA HIS A 110 5.61 11.13 2.14
C HIS A 110 4.23 11.77 1.91
N GLU A 111 4.16 13.10 1.84
CA GLU A 111 2.93 13.83 1.54
C GLU A 111 2.37 13.48 0.15
N TYR A 112 3.24 13.13 -0.81
CA TYR A 112 2.89 12.72 -2.17
C TYR A 112 2.50 11.25 -2.29
N ILE A 113 2.67 10.45 -1.23
CA ILE A 113 2.27 9.03 -1.22
C ILE A 113 0.79 8.95 -0.83
N ASN A 114 -0.01 8.33 -1.69
CA ASN A 114 -1.43 8.09 -1.44
C ASN A 114 -1.71 6.74 -0.79
N GLY A 115 -0.83 5.76 -1.02
CA GLY A 115 -1.01 4.42 -0.48
C GLY A 115 -0.04 3.40 -1.05
N ILE A 116 -0.23 2.16 -0.67
CA ILE A 116 0.47 1.00 -1.21
C ILE A 116 -0.52 -0.08 -1.61
N SER A 117 -0.12 -0.95 -2.52
CA SER A 117 -0.88 -2.16 -2.83
C SER A 117 0.01 -3.36 -3.11
N VAL A 118 -0.55 -4.54 -2.98
CA VAL A 118 0.07 -5.80 -3.36
C VAL A 118 -0.89 -6.60 -4.22
N SER A 119 -0.40 -7.03 -5.38
CA SER A 119 -1.14 -7.81 -6.36
C SER A 119 -0.41 -9.14 -6.59
N PRO A 120 -0.92 -10.26 -6.07
CA PRO A 120 -0.30 -11.58 -6.25
C PRO A 120 -0.24 -12.03 -7.72
N LYS A 121 0.83 -12.76 -8.05
CA LYS A 121 1.05 -13.51 -9.30
C LYS A 121 1.57 -14.91 -8.95
N LYS A 122 1.78 -15.76 -9.96
CA LYS A 122 2.13 -17.18 -9.78
C LYS A 122 3.36 -17.43 -8.88
N SER A 123 4.46 -16.69 -9.07
CA SER A 123 5.72 -16.90 -8.32
C SER A 123 6.24 -15.65 -7.59
N PHE A 124 5.55 -14.54 -7.74
CA PHE A 124 5.90 -13.24 -7.17
C PHE A 124 4.64 -12.43 -6.92
N CYS A 125 4.77 -11.34 -6.17
CA CYS A 125 3.75 -10.31 -6.06
C CYS A 125 4.27 -9.02 -6.71
N ILE A 126 3.37 -8.25 -7.29
CA ILE A 126 3.65 -6.87 -7.67
C ILE A 126 3.24 -5.99 -6.50
N VAL A 127 4.23 -5.32 -5.93
CA VAL A 127 4.02 -4.32 -4.89
C VAL A 127 4.05 -2.95 -5.52
N LYS A 128 3.07 -2.10 -5.21
CA LYS A 128 2.97 -0.74 -5.76
C LYS A 128 2.98 0.30 -4.65
N VAL A 129 3.71 1.39 -4.86
CA VAL A 129 3.57 2.64 -4.08
C VAL A 129 2.85 3.65 -4.96
N TRP A 130 1.69 4.14 -4.52
CA TRP A 130 0.81 5.04 -5.25
C TRP A 130 1.19 6.49 -4.93
N MET A 131 1.45 7.28 -5.98
CA MET A 131 1.83 8.68 -5.89
C MET A 131 0.68 9.58 -6.36
N LYS A 132 0.52 10.73 -5.71
CA LYS A 132 -0.49 11.74 -6.01
C LYS A 132 -0.27 12.45 -7.35
N ASP A 133 0.99 12.68 -7.69
CA ASP A 133 1.40 13.33 -8.93
C ASP A 133 2.64 12.63 -9.54
N CYS A 134 3.14 13.18 -10.65
CA CYS A 134 4.32 12.69 -11.34
C CYS A 134 5.55 13.60 -11.13
N LYS A 135 5.62 14.38 -10.04
CA LYS A 135 6.82 15.21 -9.76
C LYS A 135 8.01 14.36 -9.34
N HIS A 136 7.74 13.25 -8.65
CA HIS A 136 8.76 12.35 -8.12
C HIS A 136 8.65 10.97 -8.75
N ILE A 137 9.26 10.78 -9.93
CA ILE A 137 9.18 9.53 -10.71
C ILE A 137 10.39 8.61 -10.55
N ASN A 138 11.41 9.03 -9.81
CA ASN A 138 12.61 8.23 -9.57
C ASN A 138 12.47 7.47 -8.25
N PRO A 139 12.62 6.12 -8.23
CA PRO A 139 12.45 5.31 -7.02
C PRO A 139 13.49 5.59 -5.93
N ILE A 140 14.52 6.41 -6.20
CA ILE A 140 15.49 6.85 -5.19
C ILE A 140 14.86 7.58 -4.01
N ILE A 141 13.68 8.19 -4.20
CA ILE A 141 12.94 8.88 -3.13
C ILE A 141 12.47 7.91 -2.02
N LEU A 142 12.25 6.65 -2.38
CA LEU A 142 11.75 5.64 -1.46
C LEU A 142 12.88 5.14 -0.57
N ALA A 143 12.58 4.77 0.66
CA ALA A 143 13.55 4.13 1.53
C ALA A 143 14.02 2.78 0.97
N ASN A 144 15.21 2.33 1.37
CA ASN A 144 15.71 1.01 0.99
C ASN A 144 15.00 -0.06 1.82
N ILE A 145 14.34 -1.00 1.13
CA ILE A 145 13.71 -2.17 1.73
C ILE A 145 14.37 -3.40 1.11
N GLU A 146 14.83 -4.32 1.94
CA GLU A 146 15.41 -5.58 1.48
C GLU A 146 14.40 -6.33 0.59
N TYR A 147 14.87 -6.93 -0.50
CA TYR A 147 14.04 -7.60 -1.52
C TYR A 147 13.13 -6.70 -2.38
N MET A 148 13.22 -5.38 -2.23
CA MET A 148 12.55 -4.39 -3.08
C MET A 148 13.59 -3.62 -3.90
N ASP A 149 14.06 -4.22 -4.99
CA ASP A 149 15.10 -3.63 -5.83
C ASP A 149 14.57 -2.44 -6.65
N LYS A 150 15.27 -1.30 -6.55
CA LYS A 150 14.96 -0.07 -7.29
C LYS A 150 15.42 -0.11 -8.73
N VAL A 151 16.42 -0.93 -9.09
CA VAL A 151 16.90 -1.05 -10.47
C VAL A 151 15.81 -1.65 -11.37
N GLY A 152 15.08 -2.65 -10.86
CA GLY A 152 13.94 -3.26 -11.55
C GLY A 152 12.61 -2.53 -11.36
N CYS A 153 12.59 -1.37 -10.70
CA CYS A 153 11.37 -0.63 -10.43
C CYS A 153 10.86 0.10 -11.67
N LEU A 154 9.56 -0.05 -11.97
CA LEU A 154 8.88 0.67 -13.04
C LEU A 154 7.98 1.75 -12.44
N PHE A 155 8.17 3.01 -12.84
CA PHE A 155 7.16 4.05 -12.62
C PHE A 155 6.23 4.15 -13.83
N LYS A 156 4.91 4.11 -13.59
CA LYS A 156 3.90 4.30 -14.65
C LYS A 156 2.85 5.29 -14.20
N LYS A 157 2.57 6.30 -15.03
CA LYS A 157 1.43 7.21 -14.86
C LYS A 157 0.12 6.42 -14.96
N HIS A 158 -0.85 6.74 -14.10
CA HIS A 158 -2.10 6.01 -14.02
C HIS A 158 -2.96 6.18 -15.27
N VAL A 159 -3.32 7.43 -15.59
CA VAL A 159 -4.05 7.79 -16.81
C VAL A 159 -3.06 8.39 -17.79
N SER A 160 -3.03 7.87 -19.02
CA SER A 160 -2.16 8.40 -20.08
C SER A 160 -2.69 9.75 -20.54
#